data_AF-A0A2R5G6B8-F1
#
_entry.id   AF-A0A2R5G6B8-F1
#
_cell.length_a   1.000
_cell.length_b   1.000
_cell.length_c   1.000
_cell.angle_alpha   90.00
_cell.angle_beta   90.00
_cell.angle_gamma   90.00
#
_symmetry.space_group_name_H-M   'P 1'
#
loop_
_entity.id
_entity.type
_entity.pdbx_description
1 polymer ?
#
loop_
_entity_poly.entity_id
_entity_poly.type
_entity_poly.pdbx_seq_one_letter_code
_entity_poly.pdbx_strand_id
1 'polypeptide(L)'
;MSDYNDFDDYEDTNQHLVDVVELKARDTVRDFFDNNQEGIFYSRQIEIFHEDKYFHWITNRAIRDLIEEGVIKQEVRTLSSKGDIKLLWHKNYRYYKRSAKDLIELVESYSNPEFTRSVGHYGELMVLDAFARIESVMKGRDVKHFKEKCWTKSDKNMDFIFEIDSVPYGIEVKNTLGYMDYKELKEKTKICHHIGVIPVFVVRMMPKIWIHEVIQNEGFVLPLKYQLYPLSHSELAKNISKKLKLPVDSPKAIQDGTIGKFKRWHDSKNKI
;
A
#
# COMPACT_ATOMS: atom_id res chain seq x y z
N MET A 1 -22.80 0.83 3.87
CA MET A 1 -22.70 0.47 5.29
C MET A 1 -22.38 -1.01 5.37
N SER A 2 -21.12 -1.31 5.59
CA SER A 2 -20.65 -2.59 6.12
C SER A 2 -19.26 -2.31 6.71
N ASP A 3 -19.24 -1.88 7.97
CA ASP A 3 -18.04 -1.91 8.80
C ASP A 3 -17.72 -3.39 9.06
N TYR A 4 -16.96 -4.00 8.16
CA TYR A 4 -16.42 -5.34 8.37
C TYR A 4 -15.03 -5.19 9.02
N ASN A 5 -15.00 -5.43 10.34
CA ASN A 5 -13.79 -5.73 11.09
C ASN A 5 -13.26 -7.10 10.64
N ASP A 6 -12.41 -7.10 9.62
CA ASP A 6 -11.70 -8.30 9.13
C ASP A 6 -10.42 -8.60 9.92
N PHE A 7 -10.28 -8.04 11.12
CA PHE A 7 -9.02 -8.01 11.89
C PHE A 7 -8.98 -8.88 13.15
N ASP A 8 -10.07 -9.58 13.49
CA ASP A 8 -10.11 -10.43 14.71
C ASP A 8 -9.29 -11.73 14.57
N ASP A 9 -8.89 -12.13 13.36
CA ASP A 9 -8.24 -13.44 13.13
C ASP A 9 -6.71 -13.46 13.36
N TYR A 10 -6.10 -12.38 13.85
CA TYR A 10 -4.64 -12.22 13.90
C TYR A 10 -4.00 -12.14 15.29
N GLU A 11 -4.77 -12.24 16.37
CA GLU A 11 -4.27 -11.91 17.71
C GLU A 11 -3.56 -13.06 18.46
N ASP A 12 -3.46 -14.29 17.93
CA ASP A 12 -3.26 -15.44 18.83
C ASP A 12 -1.85 -16.08 18.91
N THR A 13 -0.73 -15.40 18.63
CA THR A 13 0.59 -16.08 18.80
C THR A 13 1.79 -15.30 19.34
N ASN A 14 1.70 -14.03 19.80
CA ASN A 14 2.88 -13.36 20.37
C ASN A 14 2.61 -12.15 21.31
N GLN A 15 1.73 -12.30 22.31
CA GLN A 15 1.28 -11.20 23.20
C GLN A 15 2.41 -10.33 23.82
N HIS A 16 3.51 -10.92 24.32
CA HIS A 16 4.53 -10.12 25.04
C HIS A 16 5.43 -9.23 24.15
N LEU A 17 5.66 -9.58 22.89
CA LEU A 17 6.44 -8.73 21.95
C LEU A 17 5.56 -7.64 21.33
N VAL A 18 4.26 -7.90 21.23
CA VAL A 18 3.25 -6.99 20.71
C VAL A 18 3.12 -5.77 21.65
N ASP A 19 3.09 -5.98 22.96
CA ASP A 19 2.98 -4.90 23.95
C ASP A 19 4.14 -3.88 23.89
N VAL A 20 5.39 -4.35 23.76
CA VAL A 20 6.56 -3.45 23.75
C VAL A 20 6.62 -2.60 22.48
N VAL A 21 6.27 -3.19 21.32
CA VAL A 21 6.25 -2.46 20.05
C VAL A 21 5.10 -1.45 20.03
N GLU A 22 3.95 -1.82 20.60
CA GLU A 22 2.79 -0.93 20.70
C GLU A 22 3.05 0.27 21.61
N LEU A 23 3.66 0.05 22.78
CA LEU A 23 4.07 1.15 23.66
C LEU A 23 5.03 2.11 22.94
N LYS A 24 6.04 1.58 22.23
CA LYS A 24 6.97 2.41 21.44
C LYS A 24 6.27 3.16 20.31
N ALA A 25 5.31 2.53 19.64
CA ALA A 25 4.52 3.18 18.60
C ALA A 25 3.68 4.31 19.19
N ARG A 26 3.05 4.08 20.35
CA ARG A 26 2.30 5.10 21.10
C ARG A 26 3.17 6.28 21.46
N ASP A 27 4.34 6.05 22.04
CA ASP A 27 5.28 7.11 22.40
C ASP A 27 5.76 7.88 21.16
N THR A 28 6.07 7.17 20.06
CA THR A 28 6.46 7.81 18.79
C THR A 28 5.35 8.69 18.20
N VAL A 29 4.10 8.22 18.21
CA VAL A 29 2.96 9.00 17.71
C VAL A 29 2.68 10.19 18.61
N ARG A 30 2.78 10.02 19.94
CA ARG A 30 2.67 11.11 20.91
C ARG A 30 3.72 12.19 20.65
N ASP A 31 4.99 11.81 20.58
CA ASP A 31 6.09 12.73 20.29
C ASP A 31 5.88 13.45 18.96
N PHE A 32 5.32 12.77 17.95
CA PHE A 32 4.98 13.40 16.68
C PHE A 32 3.97 14.54 16.87
N PHE A 33 2.86 14.33 17.59
CA PHE A 33 1.88 15.38 17.83
C PHE A 33 2.39 16.48 18.77
N ASP A 34 3.20 16.13 19.77
CA ASP A 34 3.83 17.10 20.69
C ASP A 34 4.82 18.03 19.95
N ASN A 35 5.50 17.53 18.92
CA ASN A 35 6.38 18.32 18.05
C ASN A 35 5.64 19.04 16.91
N ASN A 36 4.37 18.69 16.65
CA ASN A 36 3.55 19.26 15.58
C ASN A 36 2.22 19.81 16.14
N GLN A 37 2.29 20.60 17.21
CA GLN A 37 1.10 21.04 17.95
C GLN A 37 0.13 21.89 17.15
N GLU A 38 0.56 22.53 16.07
CA GLU A 38 -0.29 23.33 15.16
C GLU A 38 -0.58 22.60 13.84
N GLY A 39 -0.21 21.32 13.75
CA GLY A 39 -0.47 20.48 12.59
C GLY A 39 -1.88 19.90 12.61
N ILE A 40 -2.45 19.71 11.42
CA ILE A 40 -3.58 18.82 11.22
C ILE A 40 -3.19 17.72 10.24
N PHE A 41 -3.60 16.51 10.57
CA PHE A 41 -3.27 15.31 9.84
C PHE A 41 -4.52 14.46 9.65
N TYR A 42 -4.44 13.42 8.84
CA TYR A 42 -5.47 12.38 8.78
C TYR A 42 -4.87 11.02 9.12
N SER A 43 -5.68 10.08 9.61
CA SER A 43 -5.21 8.78 10.16
C SER A 43 -4.18 8.08 9.26
N ARG A 44 -4.54 7.90 7.97
CA ARG A 44 -3.67 7.23 6.99
C ARG A 44 -2.34 7.95 6.75
N GLN A 45 -2.30 9.28 6.91
CA GLN A 45 -1.06 10.05 6.80
C GLN A 45 -0.06 9.65 7.89
N ILE A 46 -0.54 9.54 9.13
CA ILE A 46 0.28 9.16 10.29
C ILE A 46 0.74 7.70 10.16
N GLU A 47 -0.15 6.81 9.71
CA GLU A 47 0.19 5.41 9.40
C GLU A 47 1.37 5.34 8.41
N ILE A 48 1.36 6.16 7.37
CA ILE A 48 2.41 6.21 6.34
C ILE A 48 3.71 6.84 6.85
N PHE A 49 3.65 7.84 7.72
CA PHE A 49 4.85 8.47 8.29
C PHE A 49 5.71 7.51 9.11
N HIS A 50 5.09 6.47 9.65
CA HIS A 50 5.76 5.53 10.54
C HIS A 50 5.83 4.10 9.98
N GLU A 51 5.47 3.89 8.71
CA GLU A 51 5.34 2.56 8.13
C GLU A 51 6.66 1.80 7.93
N ASP A 52 7.79 2.51 8.02
CA ASP A 52 9.13 1.93 8.05
C ASP A 52 9.44 1.24 9.39
N LYS A 53 8.79 1.71 10.47
CA LYS A 53 8.98 1.26 11.85
C LYS A 53 7.83 0.37 12.35
N TYR A 54 6.59 0.77 12.05
CA TYR A 54 5.38 0.15 12.60
C TYR A 54 4.40 -0.19 11.48
N PHE A 55 3.69 -1.30 11.63
CA PHE A 55 2.60 -1.60 10.69
C PHE A 55 1.45 -0.61 10.86
N HIS A 56 0.69 -0.36 9.78
CA HIS A 56 -0.42 0.61 9.80
C HIS A 56 -1.41 0.33 10.94
N TRP A 57 -1.72 -0.95 11.25
CA TRP A 57 -2.62 -1.29 12.35
C TRP A 57 -2.06 -1.02 13.75
N ILE A 58 -0.72 -1.10 13.93
CA ILE A 58 -0.05 -0.75 15.20
C ILE A 58 -0.14 0.76 15.40
N THR A 59 0.19 1.54 14.36
CA THR A 59 0.07 3.01 14.39
C THR A 59 -1.38 3.44 14.61
N ASN A 60 -2.35 2.76 13.98
CA ASN A 60 -3.76 3.05 14.15
C ASN A 60 -4.22 2.81 15.60
N ARG A 61 -3.79 1.70 16.23
CA ARG A 61 -4.03 1.43 17.66
C ARG A 61 -3.47 2.54 18.55
N ALA A 62 -2.20 2.90 18.36
CA ALA A 62 -1.56 4.00 19.08
C ALA A 62 -2.34 5.34 18.94
N ILE A 63 -2.86 5.64 17.74
CA ILE A 63 -3.71 6.82 17.52
C ILE A 63 -5.00 6.74 18.35
N ARG A 64 -5.67 5.58 18.40
CA ARG A 64 -6.90 5.40 19.18
C ARG A 64 -6.64 5.63 20.66
N ASP A 65 -5.59 5.03 21.21
CA ASP A 65 -5.22 5.17 22.62
C ASP A 65 -4.99 6.66 22.98
N LEU A 66 -4.25 7.39 22.14
CA LEU A 66 -3.97 8.81 22.37
C LEU A 66 -5.20 9.73 22.22
N ILE A 67 -6.21 9.29 21.47
CA ILE A 67 -7.51 9.96 21.39
C ILE A 67 -8.30 9.72 22.68
N GLU A 68 -8.31 8.48 23.18
CA GLU A 68 -8.96 8.09 24.43
C GLU A 68 -8.34 8.81 25.64
N GLU A 69 -7.02 8.95 25.67
CA GLU A 69 -6.27 9.75 26.67
C GLU A 69 -6.46 11.27 26.50
N GLY A 70 -7.10 11.71 25.41
CA GLY A 70 -7.39 13.11 25.12
C GLY A 70 -6.18 13.95 24.70
N VAL A 71 -5.04 13.31 24.36
CA VAL A 71 -3.84 13.96 23.79
C VAL A 71 -4.13 14.46 22.36
N ILE A 72 -4.83 13.63 21.58
CA ILE A 72 -5.24 13.92 20.22
C ILE A 72 -6.74 14.19 20.19
N LYS A 73 -7.15 15.19 19.42
CA LYS A 73 -8.55 15.44 19.05
C LYS A 73 -8.81 14.92 17.64
N GLN A 74 -10.05 14.49 17.41
CA GLN A 74 -10.47 13.93 16.14
C GLN A 74 -11.76 14.59 15.63
N GLU A 75 -11.92 14.64 14.32
CA GLU A 75 -13.16 15.01 13.64
C GLU A 75 -13.26 14.18 12.37
N VAL A 76 -14.43 13.57 12.15
CA VAL A 76 -14.74 12.86 10.90
C VAL A 76 -15.44 13.83 9.97
N ARG A 77 -14.99 13.90 8.71
CA ARG A 77 -15.66 14.66 7.65
C ARG A 77 -15.90 13.77 6.45
N THR A 78 -17.04 13.97 5.81
CA THR A 78 -17.34 13.31 4.54
C THR A 78 -16.75 14.10 3.38
N LEU A 79 -16.03 13.41 2.50
CA LEU A 79 -15.47 13.97 1.28
C LEU A 79 -16.53 14.02 0.18
N SER A 80 -16.45 15.02 -0.69
CA SER A 80 -17.31 15.14 -1.88
C SER A 80 -17.18 13.95 -2.84
N SER A 81 -16.00 13.32 -2.89
CA SER A 81 -15.69 12.14 -3.70
C SER A 81 -16.30 10.83 -3.19
N LYS A 82 -17.15 10.89 -2.15
CA LYS A 82 -17.65 9.77 -1.33
C LYS A 82 -16.55 9.15 -0.46
N GLY A 83 -16.86 8.91 0.81
CA GLY A 83 -15.95 8.39 1.83
C GLY A 83 -15.72 9.39 2.96
N ASP A 84 -15.22 8.90 4.08
CA ASP A 84 -14.95 9.71 5.27
C ASP A 84 -13.45 9.86 5.52
N ILE A 85 -13.04 11.05 5.93
CA ILE A 85 -11.69 11.35 6.40
C ILE A 85 -11.71 11.60 7.91
N LYS A 86 -10.86 10.87 8.63
CA LYS A 86 -10.61 11.07 10.05
C LYS A 86 -9.47 12.05 10.24
N LEU A 87 -9.80 13.30 10.56
CA LEU A 87 -8.86 14.36 10.89
C LEU A 87 -8.37 14.22 12.32
N LEU A 88 -7.10 14.53 12.54
CA LEU A 88 -6.38 14.39 13.81
C LEU A 88 -5.54 15.65 14.06
N TRP A 89 -5.58 16.18 15.27
CA TRP A 89 -4.73 17.29 15.70
C TRP A 89 -4.44 17.21 17.19
N HIS A 90 -3.37 17.86 17.62
CA HIS A 90 -3.00 17.92 19.04
C HIS A 90 -4.05 18.70 19.84
N LYS A 91 -4.36 18.29 21.08
CA LYS A 91 -5.39 18.93 21.94
C LYS A 91 -5.23 20.43 22.14
N ASN A 92 -4.00 20.96 22.02
CA ASN A 92 -3.73 22.39 22.18
C ASN A 92 -4.06 23.22 20.92
N TYR A 93 -4.29 22.59 19.75
CA TYR A 93 -4.55 23.34 18.52
C TYR A 93 -6.00 23.83 18.43
N ARG A 94 -6.24 25.06 18.90
CA ARG A 94 -7.61 25.63 18.91
C ARG A 94 -8.09 26.10 17.54
N TYR A 95 -7.20 26.52 16.66
CA TYR A 95 -7.54 27.20 15.39
C TYR A 95 -7.41 26.30 14.14
N TYR A 96 -7.67 25.00 14.31
CA TYR A 96 -7.45 23.98 13.28
C TYR A 96 -8.34 24.08 12.04
N LYS A 97 -9.48 24.78 12.10
CA LYS A 97 -10.53 24.77 11.05
C LYS A 97 -10.02 25.19 9.67
N ARG A 98 -9.12 26.18 9.60
CA ARG A 98 -8.54 26.65 8.33
C ARG A 98 -7.60 25.59 7.75
N SER A 99 -6.65 25.10 8.54
CA SER A 99 -5.75 24.01 8.12
C SER A 99 -6.52 22.75 7.73
N ALA A 100 -7.62 22.45 8.42
CA ALA A 100 -8.50 21.34 8.09
C ALA A 100 -9.11 21.48 6.71
N LYS A 101 -9.62 22.67 6.39
CA LYS A 101 -10.18 22.99 5.08
C LYS A 101 -9.11 22.81 4.00
N ASP A 102 -7.93 23.40 4.18
CA ASP A 102 -6.83 23.33 3.22
C ASP A 102 -6.35 21.88 3.00
N LEU A 103 -6.32 21.06 4.06
CA LEU A 103 -5.98 19.63 3.98
C LEU A 103 -7.04 18.86 3.19
N ILE A 104 -8.32 19.08 3.47
CA ILE A 104 -9.42 18.39 2.78
C ILE A 104 -9.42 18.74 1.30
N GLU A 105 -9.31 20.02 0.94
CA GLU A 105 -9.25 20.44 -0.47
C GLU A 105 -8.13 19.72 -1.22
N LEU A 106 -6.97 19.55 -0.57
CA LEU A 106 -5.87 18.79 -1.14
C LEU A 106 -6.18 17.29 -1.23
N VAL A 107 -6.79 16.68 -0.21
CA VAL A 107 -7.19 15.26 -0.24
C VAL A 107 -8.21 14.97 -1.33
N GLU A 108 -9.22 15.83 -1.47
CA GLU A 108 -10.25 15.72 -2.50
C GLU A 108 -9.65 15.77 -3.91
N SER A 109 -8.62 16.59 -4.11
CA SER A 109 -7.95 16.71 -5.41
C SER A 109 -7.33 15.40 -5.93
N TYR A 110 -6.99 14.45 -5.04
CA TYR A 110 -6.46 13.14 -5.44
C TYR A 110 -7.32 11.95 -5.02
N SER A 111 -8.45 12.19 -4.35
CA SER A 111 -9.38 11.13 -3.92
C SER A 111 -10.56 10.95 -4.88
N ASN A 112 -10.59 11.68 -5.99
CA ASN A 112 -11.54 11.43 -7.07
C ASN A 112 -11.41 9.98 -7.59
N PRO A 113 -12.51 9.20 -7.73
CA PRO A 113 -12.47 7.83 -8.23
C PRO A 113 -11.84 7.66 -9.62
N GLU A 114 -12.06 8.59 -10.54
CA GLU A 114 -11.45 8.54 -11.88
C GLU A 114 -9.93 8.72 -11.80
N PHE A 115 -9.49 9.66 -10.98
CA PHE A 115 -8.08 9.90 -10.73
C PHE A 115 -7.43 8.69 -10.06
N THR A 116 -8.07 8.13 -9.03
CA THR A 116 -7.61 6.93 -8.31
C THR A 116 -7.46 5.73 -9.27
N ARG A 117 -8.44 5.54 -10.17
CA ARG A 117 -8.36 4.50 -11.22
C ARG A 117 -7.21 4.77 -12.18
N SER A 118 -7.01 6.02 -12.61
CA SER A 118 -5.90 6.42 -13.47
C SER A 118 -4.53 6.15 -12.82
N VAL A 119 -4.38 6.42 -11.53
CA VAL A 119 -3.19 6.08 -10.75
C VAL A 119 -2.97 4.56 -10.71
N GLY A 120 -4.02 3.77 -10.51
CA GLY A 120 -3.95 2.30 -10.59
C GLY A 120 -3.44 1.81 -11.95
N HIS A 121 -4.10 2.23 -13.04
CA HIS A 121 -3.71 1.88 -14.41
C HIS A 121 -2.30 2.35 -14.76
N TYR A 122 -1.88 3.52 -14.27
CA TYR A 122 -0.53 4.00 -14.50
C TYR A 122 0.51 3.13 -13.80
N GLY A 123 0.21 2.66 -12.59
CA GLY A 123 1.03 1.66 -11.90
C GLY A 123 1.22 0.39 -12.73
N GLU A 124 0.13 -0.15 -13.29
CA GLU A 124 0.17 -1.28 -14.22
C GLU A 124 1.04 -1.02 -15.45
N LEU A 125 0.88 0.15 -16.11
CA LEU A 125 1.69 0.53 -17.27
C LEU A 125 3.18 0.62 -16.95
N MET A 126 3.52 1.18 -15.78
CA MET A 126 4.90 1.25 -15.29
C MET A 126 5.50 -0.14 -15.04
N VAL A 127 4.68 -1.09 -14.57
CA VAL A 127 5.09 -2.49 -14.39
C VAL A 127 5.29 -3.17 -15.73
N LEU A 128 4.40 -2.99 -16.71
CA LEU A 128 4.57 -3.51 -18.06
C LEU A 128 5.89 -3.05 -18.68
N ASP A 129 6.19 -1.75 -18.62
CA ASP A 129 7.45 -1.18 -19.11
C ASP A 129 8.68 -1.76 -18.40
N ALA A 130 8.62 -1.90 -17.07
CA ALA A 130 9.72 -2.47 -16.29
C ALA A 130 10.00 -3.93 -16.64
N PHE A 131 8.94 -4.73 -16.79
CA PHE A 131 9.05 -6.14 -17.14
C PHE A 131 9.51 -6.35 -18.58
N ALA A 132 9.15 -5.46 -19.52
CA ALA A 132 9.68 -5.48 -20.87
C ALA A 132 11.21 -5.24 -20.91
N ARG A 133 11.74 -4.35 -20.04
CA ARG A 133 13.18 -4.06 -19.95
C ARG A 133 14.04 -5.21 -19.41
N ILE A 134 13.42 -6.23 -18.81
CA ILE A 134 14.11 -7.47 -18.41
C ILE A 134 13.77 -8.64 -19.33
N GLU A 135 13.35 -8.32 -20.57
CA GLU A 135 13.09 -9.27 -21.66
C GLU A 135 12.03 -10.34 -21.32
N SER A 136 11.10 -10.00 -20.42
CA SER A 136 10.00 -10.90 -20.10
C SER A 136 8.94 -10.94 -21.21
N VAL A 137 8.33 -12.11 -21.39
CA VAL A 137 7.26 -12.32 -22.38
C VAL A 137 5.91 -12.30 -21.67
N MET A 138 5.03 -11.36 -22.04
CA MET A 138 3.67 -11.32 -21.52
C MET A 138 2.84 -12.46 -22.12
N LYS A 139 2.26 -13.31 -21.28
CA LYS A 139 1.41 -14.43 -21.68
C LYS A 139 -0.08 -14.15 -21.48
N GLY A 140 -0.42 -13.19 -20.64
CA GLY A 140 -1.81 -12.81 -20.38
C GLY A 140 -1.92 -11.52 -19.57
N ARG A 141 -3.06 -10.85 -19.70
CA ARG A 141 -3.46 -9.69 -18.91
C ARG A 141 -4.87 -9.91 -18.38
N ASP A 142 -5.10 -9.57 -17.11
CA ASP A 142 -6.40 -9.77 -16.44
C ASP A 142 -6.87 -11.23 -16.57
N VAL A 143 -6.00 -12.16 -16.17
CA VAL A 143 -6.16 -13.60 -16.41
C VAL A 143 -6.35 -14.40 -15.13
N LYS A 144 -7.33 -15.30 -15.16
CA LYS A 144 -7.54 -16.35 -14.14
C LYS A 144 -7.21 -17.77 -14.62
N HIS A 145 -6.60 -17.89 -15.79
CA HIS A 145 -6.19 -19.16 -16.37
C HIS A 145 -4.76 -19.09 -16.92
N PHE A 146 -4.07 -20.22 -16.89
CA PHE A 146 -2.76 -20.39 -17.49
C PHE A 146 -2.57 -21.84 -17.90
N LYS A 147 -2.13 -22.08 -19.14
CA LYS A 147 -2.12 -23.41 -19.76
C LYS A 147 -3.52 -24.05 -19.65
N GLU A 148 -3.60 -25.28 -19.15
CA GLU A 148 -4.85 -26.03 -19.01
C GLU A 148 -5.61 -25.76 -17.70
N LYS A 149 -5.07 -24.91 -16.82
CA LYS A 149 -5.66 -24.65 -15.50
C LYS A 149 -6.39 -23.32 -15.47
N CYS A 150 -7.60 -23.32 -14.91
CA CYS A 150 -8.45 -22.14 -14.75
C CYS A 150 -8.97 -22.05 -13.31
N TRP A 151 -8.86 -20.87 -12.70
CA TRP A 151 -9.45 -20.56 -11.40
C TRP A 151 -10.94 -20.26 -11.54
N THR A 152 -11.77 -20.96 -10.78
CA THR A 152 -13.24 -20.88 -10.85
C THR A 152 -13.91 -20.54 -9.51
N LYS A 153 -13.13 -20.42 -8.43
CA LYS A 153 -13.70 -20.19 -7.08
C LYS A 153 -14.11 -18.74 -6.85
N SER A 154 -13.64 -17.81 -7.67
CA SER A 154 -14.03 -16.40 -7.66
C SER A 154 -13.78 -15.74 -9.02
N ASP A 155 -14.27 -14.52 -9.18
CA ASP A 155 -14.08 -13.69 -10.38
C ASP A 155 -12.82 -12.83 -10.32
N LYS A 156 -11.89 -13.14 -9.42
CA LYS A 156 -10.60 -12.46 -9.33
C LYS A 156 -9.62 -13.01 -10.37
N ASN A 157 -8.90 -12.10 -11.00
CA ASN A 157 -7.88 -12.37 -12.02
C ASN A 157 -6.51 -11.91 -11.51
N MET A 158 -5.40 -12.37 -12.09
CA MET A 158 -4.10 -11.72 -11.95
C MET A 158 -3.96 -10.60 -12.98
N ASP A 159 -3.34 -9.48 -12.63
CA ASP A 159 -3.11 -8.39 -13.58
C ASP A 159 -2.22 -8.86 -14.74
N PHE A 160 -1.06 -9.42 -14.36
CA PHE A 160 0.04 -10.01 -15.12
C PHE A 160 0.08 -11.54 -15.21
N ILE A 161 0.34 -12.13 -16.37
CA ILE A 161 1.27 -13.28 -16.43
C ILE A 161 2.45 -12.95 -17.34
N PHE A 162 3.66 -13.02 -16.78
CA PHE A 162 4.92 -12.92 -17.53
C PHE A 162 5.68 -14.24 -17.46
N GLU A 163 6.49 -14.51 -18.47
CA GLU A 163 7.43 -15.62 -18.52
C GLU A 163 8.85 -15.10 -18.72
N ILE A 164 9.78 -15.59 -17.91
CA ILE A 164 11.22 -15.32 -18.02
C ILE A 164 11.93 -16.66 -17.92
N ASP A 165 12.77 -16.99 -18.91
CA ASP A 165 13.51 -18.26 -18.94
C ASP A 165 12.59 -19.48 -18.74
N SER A 166 11.43 -19.46 -19.40
CA SER A 166 10.34 -20.46 -19.28
C SER A 166 9.70 -20.60 -17.90
N VAL A 167 10.02 -19.71 -16.95
CA VAL A 167 9.38 -19.67 -15.63
C VAL A 167 8.23 -18.66 -15.64
N PRO A 168 6.99 -19.08 -15.35
CA PRO A 168 5.83 -18.20 -15.36
C PRO A 168 5.58 -17.53 -14.00
N TYR A 169 5.30 -16.23 -14.02
CA TYR A 169 5.04 -15.39 -12.86
C TYR A 169 3.66 -14.75 -12.97
N GLY A 170 2.82 -14.92 -11.95
CA GLY A 170 1.56 -14.19 -11.81
C GLY A 170 1.83 -12.86 -11.09
N ILE A 171 1.62 -11.74 -11.78
CA ILE A 171 1.90 -10.41 -11.22
C ILE A 171 0.60 -9.75 -10.76
N GLU A 172 0.61 -9.23 -9.54
CA GLU A 172 -0.41 -8.33 -9.01
C GLU A 172 0.21 -6.98 -8.67
N VAL A 173 -0.39 -5.90 -9.15
CA VAL A 173 0.08 -4.53 -9.01
C VAL A 173 -0.84 -3.77 -8.06
N LYS A 174 -0.29 -3.24 -6.96
CA LYS A 174 -1.02 -2.33 -6.05
C LYS A 174 -0.31 -1.00 -5.90
N ASN A 175 -0.82 -0.02 -6.61
CA ASN A 175 -0.34 1.35 -6.58
C ASN A 175 -1.20 2.25 -5.66
N THR A 176 -1.32 1.84 -4.40
CA THR A 176 -2.12 2.51 -3.37
C THR A 176 -1.24 3.04 -2.23
N LEU A 177 -1.70 4.08 -1.54
CA LEU A 177 -1.01 4.58 -0.34
C LEU A 177 -1.05 3.56 0.81
N GLY A 178 -2.25 3.03 1.08
CA GLY A 178 -2.45 1.96 2.04
C GLY A 178 -1.93 0.62 1.54
N TYR A 179 -1.82 -0.33 2.48
CA TYR A 179 -1.55 -1.72 2.14
C TYR A 179 -2.70 -2.33 1.32
N MET A 180 -2.35 -3.33 0.52
CA MET A 180 -3.29 -4.27 -0.08
C MET A 180 -4.16 -4.91 1.01
N ASP A 181 -5.38 -5.31 0.67
CA ASP A 181 -6.19 -6.14 1.54
C ASP A 181 -5.57 -7.54 1.75
N TYR A 182 -5.56 -8.05 2.98
CA TYR A 182 -4.92 -9.34 3.26
C TYR A 182 -5.68 -10.53 2.64
N LYS A 183 -7.02 -10.48 2.59
CA LYS A 183 -7.79 -11.55 1.95
C LYS A 183 -7.49 -11.58 0.45
N GLU A 184 -7.37 -10.41 -0.17
CA GLU A 184 -6.92 -10.30 -1.56
C GLU A 184 -5.51 -10.89 -1.76
N LEU A 185 -4.54 -10.60 -0.89
CA LEU A 185 -3.20 -11.20 -0.93
C LEU A 185 -3.28 -12.73 -0.94
N LYS A 186 -4.04 -13.31 0.00
CA LYS A 186 -4.20 -14.76 0.14
C LYS A 186 -4.90 -15.37 -1.06
N GLU A 187 -5.93 -14.71 -1.57
CA GLU A 187 -6.67 -15.16 -2.72
C GLU A 187 -5.80 -15.16 -3.99
N LYS A 188 -5.08 -14.07 -4.27
CA LYS A 188 -4.16 -13.98 -5.42
C LYS A 188 -3.04 -15.01 -5.34
N THR A 189 -2.52 -15.27 -4.14
CA THR A 189 -1.55 -16.34 -3.89
C THR A 189 -2.14 -17.72 -4.19
N LYS A 190 -3.39 -18.00 -3.78
CA LYS A 190 -4.09 -19.26 -4.11
C LYS A 190 -4.34 -19.41 -5.60
N ILE A 191 -4.70 -18.32 -6.29
CA ILE A 191 -4.89 -18.30 -7.74
C ILE A 191 -3.58 -18.72 -8.43
N CYS A 192 -2.46 -18.10 -8.05
CA CYS A 192 -1.14 -18.39 -8.63
C CYS A 192 -0.77 -19.87 -8.50
N HIS A 193 -0.88 -20.45 -7.29
CA HIS A 193 -0.62 -21.88 -7.08
C HIS A 193 -1.54 -22.77 -7.90
N HIS A 194 -2.84 -22.42 -7.96
CA HIS A 194 -3.81 -23.20 -8.72
C HIS A 194 -3.46 -23.25 -10.21
N ILE A 195 -3.18 -22.09 -10.82
CA ILE A 195 -2.87 -22.02 -12.26
C ILE A 195 -1.40 -22.35 -12.59
N GLY A 196 -0.57 -22.60 -11.57
CA GLY A 196 0.82 -23.05 -11.74
C GLY A 196 1.78 -21.94 -12.15
N VAL A 197 1.63 -20.74 -11.57
CA VAL A 197 2.55 -19.60 -11.74
C VAL A 197 3.08 -19.14 -10.38
N ILE A 198 4.25 -18.52 -10.36
CA ILE A 198 4.88 -18.03 -9.13
C ILE A 198 4.28 -16.65 -8.77
N PRO A 199 3.77 -16.43 -7.56
CA PRO A 199 3.14 -15.15 -7.19
C PRO A 199 4.18 -14.05 -7.04
N VAL A 200 3.94 -12.91 -7.69
CA VAL A 200 4.76 -11.70 -7.57
C VAL A 200 3.86 -10.50 -7.30
N PHE A 201 4.14 -9.79 -6.21
CA PHE A 201 3.37 -8.60 -5.84
C PHE A 201 4.23 -7.35 -6.06
N VAL A 202 3.83 -6.50 -6.99
CA VAL A 202 4.46 -5.19 -7.22
C VAL A 202 3.62 -4.14 -6.52
N VAL A 203 4.11 -3.66 -5.38
CA VAL A 203 3.30 -2.87 -4.45
C VAL A 203 4.03 -1.62 -4.02
N ARG A 204 3.31 -0.56 -3.66
CA ARG A 204 3.94 0.60 -3.02
C ARG A 204 4.71 0.19 -1.76
N MET A 205 4.02 -0.52 -0.86
CA MET A 205 4.55 -1.05 0.40
C MET A 205 3.70 -2.22 0.85
N MET A 206 4.31 -3.09 1.66
CA MET A 206 3.66 -4.23 2.29
C MET A 206 4.30 -4.50 3.65
N PRO A 207 3.54 -4.94 4.67
CA PRO A 207 4.10 -5.37 5.95
C PRO A 207 5.16 -6.47 5.76
N LYS A 208 6.25 -6.39 6.54
CA LYS A 208 7.33 -7.40 6.50
C LYS A 208 6.83 -8.82 6.76
N ILE A 209 5.82 -8.98 7.63
CA ILE A 209 5.21 -10.29 7.90
C ILE A 209 4.52 -10.88 6.68
N TRP A 210 3.84 -10.07 5.88
CA TRP A 210 3.18 -10.51 4.64
C TRP A 210 4.19 -10.74 3.52
N ILE A 211 5.26 -9.94 3.46
CA ILE A 211 6.39 -10.19 2.56
C ILE A 211 7.01 -11.56 2.86
N HIS A 212 7.24 -11.87 4.14
CA HIS A 212 7.78 -13.16 4.55
C HIS A 212 6.86 -14.31 4.14
N GLU A 213 5.54 -14.16 4.32
CA GLU A 213 4.57 -15.15 3.91
C GLU A 213 4.58 -15.40 2.39
N VAL A 214 4.66 -14.34 1.57
CA VAL A 214 4.79 -14.49 0.11
C VAL A 214 6.04 -15.27 -0.25
N ILE A 215 7.17 -14.99 0.41
CA ILE A 215 8.44 -15.69 0.17
C ILE A 215 8.35 -17.17 0.56
N GLN A 216 7.66 -17.50 1.67
CA GLN A 216 7.41 -18.89 2.08
C GLN A 216 6.53 -19.64 1.07
N ASN A 217 5.69 -18.93 0.32
CA ASN A 217 4.90 -19.43 -0.81
C ASN A 217 5.66 -19.31 -2.15
N GLU A 218 6.99 -19.37 -2.09
CA GLU A 218 7.92 -19.30 -3.23
C GLU A 218 7.86 -18.02 -4.08
N GLY A 219 7.06 -17.04 -3.66
CA GLY A 219 6.82 -15.80 -4.38
C GLY A 219 7.85 -14.70 -4.13
N PHE A 220 7.55 -13.53 -4.68
CA PHE A 220 8.37 -12.33 -4.52
C PHE A 220 7.51 -11.08 -4.30
N VAL A 221 8.03 -10.13 -3.53
CA VAL A 221 7.43 -8.79 -3.38
C VAL A 221 8.41 -7.75 -3.86
N LEU A 222 7.97 -6.89 -4.79
CA LEU A 222 8.72 -5.76 -5.30
C LEU A 222 8.14 -4.45 -4.71
N PRO A 223 8.68 -3.95 -3.59
CA PRO A 223 8.24 -2.68 -3.01
C PRO A 223 8.76 -1.49 -3.82
N LEU A 224 7.86 -0.65 -4.30
CA LEU A 224 8.13 0.56 -5.07
C LEU A 224 8.45 1.78 -4.19
N LYS A 225 8.03 1.74 -2.91
CA LYS A 225 8.05 2.82 -1.91
C LYS A 225 7.13 4.00 -2.22
N TYR A 226 7.01 4.41 -3.48
CA TYR A 226 6.20 5.55 -3.91
C TYR A 226 4.94 5.13 -4.65
N GLN A 227 3.84 5.85 -4.40
CA GLN A 227 2.65 5.76 -5.23
C GLN A 227 2.94 6.53 -6.53
N LEU A 228 2.76 5.86 -7.67
CA LEU A 228 3.19 6.36 -8.96
C LEU A 228 2.05 7.08 -9.69
N TYR A 229 2.18 8.38 -9.89
CA TYR A 229 1.18 9.22 -10.52
C TYR A 229 1.46 9.34 -12.02
N PRO A 230 0.42 9.41 -12.88
CA PRO A 230 0.58 9.72 -14.29
C PRO A 230 1.39 11.01 -14.51
N LEU A 231 2.22 11.06 -15.55
CA LEU A 231 3.08 12.23 -15.85
C LEU A 231 2.31 13.55 -15.97
N SER A 232 1.07 13.48 -16.47
CA SER A 232 0.16 14.62 -16.57
C SER A 232 -0.22 15.24 -15.22
N HIS A 233 0.04 14.55 -14.12
CA HIS A 233 -0.28 14.97 -12.75
C HIS A 233 0.98 15.14 -11.88
N SER A 234 2.15 15.34 -12.49
CA SER A 234 3.42 15.53 -11.78
C SER A 234 3.41 16.73 -10.81
N GLU A 235 2.75 17.84 -11.16
CA GLU A 235 2.60 18.99 -10.26
C GLU A 235 1.71 18.67 -9.04
N LEU A 236 0.64 17.88 -9.24
CA LEU A 236 -0.19 17.39 -8.14
C LEU A 236 0.62 16.47 -7.21
N ALA A 237 1.37 15.52 -7.78
CA ALA A 237 2.27 14.63 -7.02
C ALA A 237 3.28 15.42 -6.17
N LYS A 238 3.95 16.43 -6.75
CA LYS A 238 4.87 17.32 -6.02
C LYS A 238 4.15 18.08 -4.90
N ASN A 239 2.96 18.60 -5.16
CA ASN A 239 2.19 19.35 -4.17
C ASN A 239 1.79 18.45 -2.99
N ILE A 240 1.31 17.24 -3.26
CA ILE A 240 0.98 16.22 -2.24
C ILE A 240 2.22 15.84 -1.43
N SER A 241 3.32 15.49 -2.10
CA SER A 241 4.58 15.15 -1.42
C SER A 241 5.09 16.29 -0.55
N LYS A 242 5.03 17.54 -1.04
CA LYS A 242 5.51 18.71 -0.30
C LYS A 242 4.64 19.04 0.92
N LYS A 243 3.32 19.05 0.76
CA LYS A 243 2.36 19.50 1.78
C LYS A 243 1.96 18.39 2.75
N LEU A 244 1.66 17.20 2.24
CA LEU A 244 1.22 16.06 3.04
C LEU A 244 2.35 15.10 3.43
N LYS A 245 3.56 15.30 2.87
CA LYS A 245 4.73 14.42 3.12
C LYS A 245 4.48 12.95 2.77
N LEU A 246 3.54 12.70 1.85
CA LEU A 246 3.23 11.35 1.39
C LEU A 246 4.27 10.88 0.36
N PRO A 247 4.58 9.57 0.31
CA PRO A 247 5.50 8.99 -0.65
C PRO A 247 4.78 8.85 -2.00
N VAL A 248 4.63 9.97 -2.70
CA VAL A 248 4.03 10.06 -4.03
C VAL A 248 5.09 10.60 -4.99
N ASP A 249 5.16 10.02 -6.18
CA ASP A 249 6.06 10.46 -7.24
C ASP A 249 5.39 10.30 -8.62
N SER A 250 5.92 10.96 -9.65
CA SER A 250 5.46 10.82 -11.04
C SER A 250 6.65 10.54 -11.97
N PRO A 251 7.30 9.37 -11.81
CA PRO A 251 8.46 9.03 -12.62
C PRO A 251 8.06 8.61 -14.03
N LYS A 252 8.98 8.74 -14.98
CA LYS A 252 8.79 8.26 -16.36
C LYS A 252 8.84 6.73 -16.49
N ALA A 253 9.52 6.08 -15.55
CA ALA A 253 9.77 4.65 -15.55
C ALA A 253 10.13 4.17 -14.14
N ILE A 254 9.87 2.89 -13.84
CA ILE A 254 10.47 2.25 -12.65
C ILE A 254 11.99 2.22 -12.82
N GLN A 255 12.73 2.54 -11.76
CA GLN A 255 14.20 2.54 -11.82
C GLN A 255 14.76 1.14 -12.11
N ASP A 256 15.81 1.06 -12.92
CA ASP A 256 16.46 -0.22 -13.29
C ASP A 256 16.95 -0.97 -12.06
N GLY A 257 17.45 -0.25 -11.05
CA GLY A 257 17.86 -0.85 -9.78
C GLY A 257 16.71 -1.53 -9.01
N THR A 258 15.47 -1.05 -9.19
CA THR A 258 14.27 -1.63 -8.58
C THR A 258 13.88 -2.93 -9.27
N ILE A 259 13.64 -2.91 -10.58
CA ILE A 259 13.29 -4.15 -11.31
C ILE A 259 14.45 -5.16 -11.32
N GLY A 260 15.70 -4.68 -11.30
CA GLY A 260 16.88 -5.52 -11.15
C GLY A 260 16.91 -6.33 -9.85
N LYS A 261 16.17 -5.94 -8.80
CA LYS A 261 16.00 -6.79 -7.60
C LYS A 261 15.24 -8.06 -7.92
N PHE A 262 14.17 -7.94 -8.70
CA PHE A 262 13.39 -9.08 -9.16
C PHE A 262 14.22 -9.98 -10.08
N LYS A 263 14.93 -9.40 -11.06
CA LYS A 263 15.82 -10.20 -11.95
C LYS A 263 16.90 -10.95 -11.17
N ARG A 264 17.58 -10.29 -10.22
CA ARG A 264 18.57 -10.97 -9.35
C ARG A 264 17.96 -12.11 -8.53
N TRP A 265 16.75 -11.91 -8.00
CA TRP A 265 16.03 -12.96 -7.26
C TRP A 265 15.68 -14.14 -8.17
N HIS A 266 15.15 -13.86 -9.36
CA HIS A 266 14.88 -14.86 -10.41
C HIS A 266 16.16 -15.66 -10.75
N ASP A 267 17.26 -14.97 -11.02
CA ASP A 267 18.54 -15.61 -11.36
C ASP A 267 19.04 -16.46 -10.18
N SER A 268 18.88 -16.01 -8.94
CA SER A 268 19.32 -16.78 -7.76
C SER A 268 18.53 -18.07 -7.55
N LYS A 269 17.25 -18.09 -7.95
CA LYS A 269 16.35 -19.24 -7.83
C LYS A 269 16.54 -20.27 -8.95
N ASN A 270 16.97 -19.81 -10.13
CA ASN A 270 17.03 -20.61 -11.35
C ASN A 270 18.47 -20.90 -11.84
N LYS A 271 19.49 -20.57 -11.04
CA LYS A 271 20.85 -21.07 -11.24
C LYS A 271 20.87 -22.58 -10.94
N ILE A 272 20.92 -23.38 -12.01
CA ILE A 272 21.35 -24.78 -11.99
C ILE A 272 22.88 -24.80 -11.92
#